data_AF-A0A2Z5KDE4-F1
#
_entry.id   AF-A0A2Z5KDE4-F1
#
_cell.length_a   1.000
_cell.length_b   1.000
_cell.length_c   1.000
_cell.angle_alpha   90.00
_cell.angle_beta   90.00
_cell.angle_gamma   90.00
#
_symmetry.space_group_name_H-M   'P 1'
#
loop_
_entity.id
_entity.type
_entity.pdbx_description
1 polymer ?
#
loop_
_entity_poly.entity_id
_entity_poly.type
_entity_poly.pdbx_seq_one_letter_code
_entity_poly.pdbx_strand_id
1 'polypeptide(L)'
;MTERPVKQAPSVEMAALVLGTWEAAQRFAPVIDLARREANEALSAAMEPFNSRVAVLIGHGQRLGVFAKDVAPDVLARVVDATAQTFLSVRRSGDASDVAFTALFTLGVPARRARATVHSARTRQGSCDGL
;
A
#
# COMPACT_ATOMS: atom_id res chain seq x y z
N MET A 1 27.42 -3.77 20.98
CA MET A 1 27.07 -4.39 19.68
C MET A 1 25.56 -4.17 19.51
N THR A 2 25.19 -3.05 18.90
CA THR A 2 23.78 -2.66 18.72
C THR A 2 23.19 -3.47 17.58
N GLU A 3 22.21 -4.34 17.88
CA GLU A 3 21.43 -5.02 16.85
C GLU A 3 20.80 -3.97 15.93
N ARG A 4 21.27 -3.94 14.69
CA ARG A 4 20.66 -3.15 13.63
C ARG A 4 19.34 -3.85 13.32
N PRO A 5 18.17 -3.20 13.49
CA PRO A 5 16.89 -3.86 13.27
C PRO A 5 16.88 -4.44 11.85
N VAL A 6 16.54 -5.72 11.73
CA VAL A 6 16.42 -6.40 10.44
C VAL A 6 15.42 -5.60 9.61
N LYS A 7 15.90 -4.85 8.62
CA LYS A 7 15.03 -4.10 7.72
C LYS A 7 14.11 -5.10 7.04
N GLN A 8 12.81 -4.96 7.26
CA GLN A 8 11.82 -5.81 6.62
C GLN A 8 11.97 -5.71 5.09
N ALA A 9 11.69 -6.80 4.37
CA ALA A 9 11.69 -6.76 2.91
C ALA A 9 10.69 -5.69 2.43
N PRO A 10 11.00 -4.89 1.38
CA PRO A 10 10.11 -3.82 0.91
C PRO A 10 8.69 -4.27 0.58
N SER A 11 8.51 -5.50 0.10
CA SER A 11 7.19 -6.09 -0.15
C SER A 11 6.39 -6.34 1.13
N VAL A 12 7.07 -6.71 2.21
CA VAL A 12 6.46 -6.86 3.54
C VAL A 12 6.06 -5.50 4.10
N GLU A 13 6.94 -4.51 4.00
CA GLU A 13 6.70 -3.16 4.47
C GLU A 13 5.50 -2.53 3.73
N MET A 14 5.43 -2.70 2.41
CA MET A 14 4.28 -2.27 1.61
C MET A 14 2.98 -2.98 2.02
N ALA A 15 3.03 -4.30 2.21
CA ALA A 15 1.85 -5.05 2.66
C ALA A 15 1.37 -4.57 4.04
N ALA A 16 2.29 -4.38 4.99
CA ALA A 16 1.96 -3.90 6.33
C ALA A 16 1.39 -2.48 6.31
N LEU A 17 1.93 -1.58 5.46
CA LEU A 17 1.42 -0.23 5.27
C LEU A 17 -0.04 -0.27 4.80
N VAL A 18 -0.36 -1.06 3.77
CA VAL A 18 -1.73 -1.16 3.25
C VAL A 18 -2.66 -1.78 4.29
N LEU A 19 -2.26 -2.88 4.92
CA LEU A 19 -3.07 -3.55 5.94
C LEU A 19 -3.37 -2.63 7.13
N GLY A 20 -2.38 -1.86 7.59
CA GLY A 20 -2.53 -0.97 8.75
C GLY A 20 -3.28 0.34 8.46
N THR A 21 -3.38 0.74 7.19
CA THR A 21 -4.09 1.98 6.80
C THR A 21 -5.51 1.73 6.31
N TRP A 22 -5.85 0.50 5.92
CA TRP A 22 -7.11 0.19 5.25
C TRP A 22 -8.36 0.44 6.10
N GLU A 23 -8.35 0.08 7.39
CA GLU A 23 -9.50 0.32 8.28
C GLU A 23 -9.81 1.82 8.41
N ALA A 24 -8.77 2.63 8.62
CA ALA A 24 -8.90 4.09 8.66
C ALA A 24 -9.43 4.63 7.32
N ALA A 25 -8.91 4.15 6.20
CA ALA A 25 -9.37 4.55 4.88
C ALA A 25 -10.86 4.23 4.65
N GLN A 26 -11.31 3.04 5.07
CA GLN A 26 -12.73 2.64 5.00
C GLN A 26 -13.62 3.54 5.87
N ARG A 27 -13.16 3.90 7.07
CA ARG A 27 -13.91 4.80 7.97
C ARG A 27 -14.15 6.18 7.34
N PHE A 28 -13.21 6.67 6.54
CA PHE A 28 -13.33 7.94 5.84
C PHE A 28 -13.82 7.81 4.39
N ALA A 29 -14.20 6.61 3.94
CA ALA A 29 -14.57 6.35 2.55
C ALA A 29 -15.65 7.30 2.00
N PRO A 30 -16.75 7.64 2.72
CA PRO A 30 -17.74 8.59 2.21
C PRO A 30 -17.17 10.00 1.98
N VAL A 31 -16.26 10.45 2.85
CA VAL A 31 -15.59 11.76 2.72
C VAL A 31 -14.61 11.75 1.56
N ILE A 32 -13.85 10.66 1.42
CA ILE A 32 -12.91 10.47 0.30
C ILE A 32 -13.69 10.42 -1.03
N ASP A 33 -14.83 9.73 -1.07
CA ASP A 33 -15.66 9.63 -2.27
C ASP A 33 -16.26 10.99 -2.67
N LEU A 34 -16.72 11.78 -1.69
CA LEU A 34 -17.19 13.16 -1.91
C LEU A 34 -16.05 14.05 -2.41
N ALA A 35 -14.89 14.03 -1.75
CA ALA A 35 -13.74 14.83 -2.14
C ALA A 35 -13.25 14.48 -3.55
N ARG A 36 -13.34 13.22 -3.96
CA ARG A 36 -13.00 12.81 -5.33
C ARG A 36 -13.96 13.38 -6.38
N ARG A 37 -15.26 13.51 -6.06
CA ARG A 37 -16.27 14.06 -6.99
C ARG A 37 -16.19 15.58 -7.09
N GLU A 38 -15.99 16.26 -5.96
CA GLU A 38 -16.15 17.72 -5.87
C GLU A 38 -14.81 18.48 -5.80
N ALA A 39 -13.72 17.83 -5.40
CA ALA A 39 -12.45 18.49 -5.07
C ALA A 39 -11.21 17.59 -5.35
N ASN A 40 -11.20 16.88 -6.48
CA ASN A 40 -10.19 15.87 -6.79
C ASN A 40 -8.74 16.40 -6.75
N GLU A 41 -8.51 17.63 -7.20
CA GLU A 41 -7.18 18.26 -7.15
C GLU A 41 -6.72 18.52 -5.71
N ALA A 42 -7.62 19.00 -4.85
CA ALA A 42 -7.34 19.23 -3.44
C ALA A 42 -7.10 17.91 -2.68
N LEU A 43 -7.87 16.87 -3.00
CA LEU A 43 -7.64 15.51 -2.48
C LEU A 43 -6.26 15.00 -2.91
N SER A 44 -5.90 15.16 -4.18
CA SER A 44 -4.59 14.75 -4.71
C SER A 44 -3.45 15.48 -4.01
N ALA A 45 -3.57 16.80 -3.82
CA ALA A 45 -2.59 17.60 -3.09
C ALA A 45 -2.46 17.16 -1.62
N ALA A 46 -3.58 16.84 -0.96
CA ALA A 46 -3.57 16.34 0.42
C ALA A 46 -2.90 14.96 0.55
N MET A 47 -2.98 14.14 -0.49
CA MET A 47 -2.35 12.81 -0.54
C MET A 47 -0.86 12.83 -0.93
N GLU A 48 -0.34 13.94 -1.46
CA GLU A 48 1.05 14.03 -1.94
C GLU A 48 2.11 13.63 -0.89
N PRO A 49 2.02 13.99 0.41
CA PRO A 49 2.97 13.53 1.42
C PRO A 49 2.97 12.01 1.59
N PHE A 50 1.80 11.38 1.50
CA PHE A 50 1.68 9.92 1.56
C PHE A 50 2.29 9.29 0.30
N ASN A 51 1.93 9.80 -0.88
CA ASN A 51 2.42 9.32 -2.16
C ASN A 51 3.94 9.46 -2.29
N SER A 52 4.52 10.54 -1.76
CA SER A 52 5.98 10.73 -1.68
C SER A 52 6.66 9.64 -0.82
N ARG A 53 6.09 9.29 0.33
CA ARG A 53 6.63 8.22 1.19
C ARG A 53 6.53 6.85 0.52
N VAL A 54 5.41 6.58 -0.13
CA VAL A 54 5.20 5.35 -0.91
C VAL A 54 6.21 5.27 -2.06
N ALA A 55 6.47 6.37 -2.77
CA ALA A 55 7.48 6.43 -3.84
C ALA A 55 8.89 6.12 -3.34
N VAL A 56 9.27 6.59 -2.14
CA VAL A 56 10.57 6.26 -1.51
C VAL A 56 10.67 4.76 -1.22
N LEU A 57 9.62 4.14 -0.69
CA LEU A 57 9.55 2.70 -0.45
C LEU A 57 9.65 1.91 -1.76
N ILE A 58 8.91 2.33 -2.80
CA ILE A 58 8.96 1.71 -4.12
C ILE A 58 10.37 1.80 -4.71
N GLY A 59 10.99 2.98 -4.70
CA GLY A 59 12.34 3.18 -5.22
C GLY A 59 13.37 2.34 -4.47
N HIS A 60 13.20 2.15 -3.16
CA HIS A 60 14.03 1.22 -2.39
C HIS A 60 13.82 -0.24 -2.84
N GLY A 61 12.57 -0.68 -3.02
CA GLY A 61 12.27 -2.02 -3.53
C GLY A 61 12.78 -2.26 -4.96
N GLN A 62 12.74 -1.26 -5.83
CA GLN A 62 13.28 -1.34 -7.19
C GLN A 62 14.80 -1.51 -7.19
N ARG A 63 15.53 -0.74 -6.37
CA ARG A 63 17.00 -0.89 -6.22
C ARG A 63 17.41 -2.26 -5.70
N LEU A 64 16.55 -2.91 -4.92
CA LEU A 64 16.76 -4.26 -4.40
C LEU A 64 16.23 -5.37 -5.33
N GLY A 65 15.67 -5.02 -6.50
CA GLY A 65 15.11 -5.98 -7.45
C GLY A 65 13.82 -6.67 -6.97
N VAL A 66 13.14 -6.12 -5.96
CA VAL A 66 11.90 -6.66 -5.39
C VAL A 66 10.67 -6.21 -6.20
N PHE A 67 10.69 -4.98 -6.72
CA PHE A 67 9.63 -4.40 -7.54
C PHE A 67 10.10 -4.18 -8.99
N ALA A 68 9.15 -4.12 -9.93
CA ALA A 68 9.41 -3.81 -11.34
C ALA A 68 10.08 -2.44 -11.48
N LYS A 69 11.07 -2.34 -12.37
CA LYS A 69 11.96 -1.17 -12.53
C LYS A 69 11.69 -0.34 -13.78
N ASP A 70 10.77 -0.78 -14.62
CA ASP A 70 10.49 -0.18 -15.94
C ASP A 70 9.59 1.06 -15.83
N VAL A 71 9.04 1.32 -14.64
CA VAL A 71 8.18 2.48 -14.34
C VAL A 71 8.76 3.25 -13.17
N ALA A 72 8.72 4.57 -13.23
CA ALA A 72 9.25 5.44 -12.19
C ALA A 72 8.50 5.26 -10.85
N PRO A 73 9.19 5.33 -9.69
CA PRO A 73 8.58 5.08 -8.38
C PRO A 73 7.38 5.99 -8.05
N ASP A 74 7.44 7.24 -8.48
CA ASP A 74 6.42 8.27 -8.27
C ASP A 74 5.16 8.03 -9.10
N VAL A 75 5.31 7.46 -10.30
CA VAL A 75 4.20 6.99 -11.13
C VAL A 75 3.54 5.78 -10.46
N LEU A 76 4.33 4.79 -10.04
CA LEU A 76 3.79 3.60 -9.37
C LEU A 76 3.10 3.94 -8.04
N ALA A 77 3.60 4.92 -7.27
CA ALA A 77 2.95 5.38 -6.06
C ALA A 77 1.53 5.91 -6.33
N ARG A 78 1.37 6.70 -7.39
CA ARG A 78 0.06 7.22 -7.84
C ARG A 78 -0.87 6.11 -8.32
N VAL A 79 -0.35 5.09 -9.01
CA VAL A 79 -1.14 3.92 -9.41
C VAL A 79 -1.63 3.12 -8.20
N VAL A 80 -0.78 2.95 -7.18
CA VAL A 80 -1.17 2.27 -5.93
C VAL A 80 -2.26 3.06 -5.19
N ASP A 81 -2.12 4.39 -5.09
CA ASP A 81 -3.13 5.27 -4.49
C ASP A 81 -4.47 5.20 -5.26
N ALA A 82 -4.44 5.35 -6.59
CA ALA A 82 -5.64 5.22 -7.43
C ALA A 82 -6.31 3.85 -7.30
N THR A 83 -5.51 2.79 -7.16
CA THR A 83 -6.01 1.43 -6.90
C THR A 83 -6.77 1.38 -5.57
N ALA A 84 -6.18 1.87 -4.49
CA ALA A 84 -6.80 1.90 -3.17
C ALA A 84 -8.12 2.71 -3.18
N GLN A 85 -8.12 3.89 -3.82
CA GLN A 85 -9.33 4.70 -3.98
C GLN A 85 -10.41 4.01 -4.81
N THR A 86 -10.02 3.22 -5.82
CA THR A 86 -10.95 2.40 -6.60
C THR A 86 -11.59 1.34 -5.71
N PHE A 87 -10.82 0.65 -4.87
CA PHE A 87 -11.35 -0.30 -3.89
C PHE A 87 -12.34 0.35 -2.90
N LEU A 88 -12.09 1.59 -2.47
CA LEU A 88 -13.02 2.33 -1.60
C LEU A 88 -14.33 2.70 -2.32
N SER A 89 -14.32 2.86 -3.64
CA SER A 89 -15.50 3.27 -4.41
C SER A 89 -16.49 2.14 -4.70
N VAL A 90 -16.04 0.89 -4.67
CA VAL A 90 -16.88 -0.27 -5.01
C VAL A 90 -17.62 -0.80 -3.77
N ARG A 91 -18.93 -1.06 -3.91
CA ARG A 91 -19.81 -1.55 -2.81
C ARG A 91 -19.36 -2.89 -2.17
N ARG A 92 -18.50 -3.65 -2.85
CA ARG A 92 -17.80 -4.83 -2.32
C ARG A 92 -16.30 -4.56 -2.29
N SER A 93 -15.90 -3.52 -1.57
CA SER A 93 -14.48 -3.23 -1.32
C SER A 93 -13.82 -4.52 -0.83
N GLY A 94 -12.81 -5.00 -1.55
CA GLY A 94 -12.00 -6.13 -1.10
C GLY A 94 -11.50 -5.90 0.32
N ASP A 95 -11.20 -6.97 1.04
CA ASP A 95 -10.63 -6.80 2.37
C ASP A 95 -9.22 -6.18 2.29
N ALA A 96 -8.65 -5.80 3.43
CA ALA A 96 -7.32 -5.19 3.46
C ALA A 96 -6.24 -6.05 2.76
N SER A 97 -6.41 -7.38 2.74
CA SER A 97 -5.51 -8.30 2.06
C SER A 97 -5.66 -8.28 0.54
N ASP A 98 -6.86 -8.09 0.00
CA ASP A 98 -7.07 -7.92 -1.44
C ASP A 98 -6.42 -6.63 -1.96
N VAL A 99 -6.50 -5.54 -1.20
CA VAL A 99 -5.85 -4.27 -1.54
C VAL A 99 -4.34 -4.40 -1.46
N ALA A 100 -3.82 -5.01 -0.40
CA ALA A 100 -2.38 -5.24 -0.23
C ALA A 100 -1.82 -6.17 -1.31
N PHE A 101 -2.57 -7.22 -1.68
CA PHE A 101 -2.23 -8.11 -2.78
C PHE A 101 -2.16 -7.34 -4.09
N THR A 102 -3.16 -6.53 -4.39
CA THR A 102 -3.24 -5.78 -5.65
C THR A 102 -2.11 -4.76 -5.74
N ALA A 103 -1.80 -4.05 -4.65
CA ALA A 103 -0.66 -3.13 -4.60
C ALA A 103 0.66 -3.85 -4.93
N LEU A 104 0.93 -5.00 -4.31
CA LEU A 104 2.14 -5.79 -4.61
C LEU A 104 2.16 -6.33 -6.04
N PHE A 105 1.01 -6.80 -6.53
CA PHE A 105 0.87 -7.30 -7.90
C PHE A 105 1.15 -6.20 -8.93
N THR A 106 0.59 -5.00 -8.73
CA THR A 106 0.84 -3.81 -9.55
C THR A 106 2.31 -3.39 -9.55
N LEU A 107 3.01 -3.59 -8.43
CA LEU A 107 4.46 -3.35 -8.33
C LEU A 107 5.32 -4.45 -8.98
N GLY A 108 4.71 -5.43 -9.64
CA GLY A 108 5.40 -6.50 -10.37
C GLY A 108 5.80 -7.69 -9.50
N VAL A 109 5.28 -7.83 -8.27
CA VAL A 109 5.52 -9.01 -7.45
C VAL A 109 4.69 -10.18 -8.01
N PRO A 110 5.28 -11.36 -8.30
CA PRO A 110 4.53 -12.51 -8.80
C PRO A 110 3.39 -12.89 -7.87
N ALA A 111 2.20 -13.18 -8.42
CA ALA A 111 0.96 -13.37 -7.64
C ALA A 111 1.11 -14.33 -6.46
N ARG A 112 1.78 -15.48 -6.64
CA ARG A 112 2.05 -16.45 -5.56
C ARG A 112 2.86 -15.83 -4.41
N ARG A 113 3.90 -15.05 -4.74
CA ARG A 113 4.74 -14.36 -3.75
C ARG A 113 4.00 -13.20 -3.08
N ALA A 114 3.19 -12.45 -3.83
CA ALA A 114 2.36 -11.38 -3.29
C ALA A 114 1.38 -11.92 -2.23
N ARG A 115 0.63 -12.98 -2.55
CA ARG A 115 -0.30 -13.64 -1.60
C ARG A 115 0.42 -14.13 -0.34
N ALA A 116 1.56 -14.80 -0.49
CA ALA A 116 2.35 -15.27 0.65
C ALA A 116 2.84 -14.11 1.52
N THR A 117 3.30 -13.01 0.91
CA THR A 117 3.78 -11.82 1.62
C THR A 117 2.67 -11.17 2.44
N VAL A 118 1.48 -11.00 1.85
CA VAL A 118 0.31 -10.43 2.55
C VAL A 118 -0.09 -11.30 3.72
N HIS A 119 -0.17 -12.63 3.51
CA HIS A 119 -0.49 -13.57 4.59
C HIS A 119 0.51 -13.46 5.74
N SER A 120 1.82 -13.48 5.45
CA SER A 120 2.87 -13.34 6.47
C SER A 120 2.91 -11.96 7.14
N ALA A 121 2.46 -10.90 6.48
CA ALA A 121 2.37 -9.57 7.08
C ALA A 121 1.17 -9.49 8.05
N ARG A 122 0.01 -10.04 7.64
CA ARG A 122 -1.21 -10.07 8.46
C ARG A 122 -1.05 -10.88 9.73
N THR A 123 -0.38 -12.04 9.66
CA THR A 123 -0.09 -12.85 10.86
C THR A 123 0.80 -12.12 11.86
N ARG A 124 1.76 -11.32 11.37
CA ARG A 124 2.65 -10.53 12.23
C ARG A 124 1.98 -9.34 12.91
N GLN A 125 1.05 -8.66 12.24
CA GLN A 125 0.25 -7.59 12.85
C GLN A 125 -0.66 -8.12 13.96
N GLY A 126 -1.36 -9.24 13.71
CA GLY A 126 -2.21 -9.87 14.73
C GLY A 126 -1.46 -10.39 15.96
N SER A 127 -0.14 -10.64 15.86
CA SER A 127 0.70 -10.99 17.01
C SER A 127 1.17 -9.77 17.83
N CYS A 128 1.14 -8.56 17.27
CA CYS A 128 1.52 -7.33 17.97
C CYS A 128 0.34 -6.64 18.66
N ASP A 129 -0.89 -6.81 18.15
CA ASP A 129 -2.09 -6.21 18.75
C ASP A 129 -2.64 -7.00 19.97
N GLY A 130 -2.01 -8.12 20.32
CA GLY A 130 -2.41 -9.02 21.42
C GLY A 130 -1.54 -8.95 22.68
N LEU A 131 -0.66 -7.95 22.80
CA LEU A 131 0.17 -7.65 23.98
C LEU A 131 -0.22 -6.29 24.56
#